data_AF-A0A931N1F0-F1
#
_entry.id   AF-A0A931N1F0-F1
#
_cell.length_a   1.000
_cell.length_b   1.000
_cell.length_c   1.000
_cell.angle_alpha   90.00
_cell.angle_beta   90.00
_cell.angle_gamma   90.00
#
_symmetry.space_group_name_H-M   'P 1'
#
loop_
_entity.id
_entity.type
_entity.pdbx_description
1 polymer ?
#
loop_
_entity_poly.entity_id
_entity_poly.type
_entity_poly.pdbx_seq_one_letter_code
_entity_poly.pdbx_strand_id
1 'polypeptide(L)'
;MFKGFKDFLMRGNVIDLAVAVVMGTAFTAVVTSVTKGIINPLLAVFGTSGELGLGFHLVPSKPATFVEVGPIITALLNFAMIAAVLYFVLLLPMKTLTNRFGTTKAAEPTQTELLIEIRDLLAKQATGQESTATAVAEAEASANSDARGAGSIDTGSDASANADSGRADSRAADEIPVRSRS
;
A
#
# COMPACT_ATOMS: atom_id res chain seq x y z
N MET A 1 12.64 7.85 -37.23
CA MET A 1 12.22 6.66 -36.45
C MET A 1 13.13 6.37 -35.27
N PHE A 2 14.46 6.30 -35.44
CA PHE A 2 15.41 6.07 -34.34
C PHE A 2 15.33 7.06 -33.16
N LYS A 3 15.02 8.35 -33.41
CA LYS A 3 14.82 9.35 -32.34
C LYS A 3 13.60 9.02 -31.45
N GLY A 4 12.46 8.70 -32.07
CA GLY A 4 11.24 8.29 -31.34
C GLY A 4 11.37 6.95 -30.61
N PHE A 5 12.18 6.02 -31.13
CA PHE A 5 12.51 4.77 -30.44
C PHE A 5 13.41 5.01 -29.21
N LYS A 6 14.41 5.88 -29.32
CA LYS A 6 15.21 6.32 -28.17
C LYS A 6 14.32 7.00 -27.12
N ASP A 7 13.42 7.89 -27.52
CA ASP A 7 12.50 8.58 -26.60
C ASP A 7 11.46 7.63 -25.97
N PHE A 8 11.23 6.45 -26.56
CA PHE A 8 10.43 5.38 -25.98
C PHE A 8 11.22 4.55 -24.96
N LEU A 9 12.47 4.20 -25.26
CA LEU A 9 13.35 3.51 -24.31
C LEU A 9 13.68 4.39 -23.11
N MET A 10 13.98 5.67 -23.32
CA MET A 10 14.30 6.62 -22.24
C MET A 10 13.13 6.88 -21.28
N ARG A 11 11.93 6.37 -21.58
CA ARG A 11 10.83 6.25 -20.64
C ARG A 11 11.20 5.13 -19.65
N GLY A 12 11.83 5.49 -18.53
CA GLY A 12 12.47 4.57 -17.57
C GLY A 12 11.68 3.30 -17.23
N ASN A 13 10.34 3.39 -17.17
CA ASN A 13 9.44 2.24 -17.01
C ASN A 13 9.67 1.09 -18.01
N VAL A 14 10.10 1.37 -19.25
CA VAL A 14 10.37 0.35 -20.28
C VAL A 14 11.73 -0.30 -20.08
N ILE A 15 12.75 0.49 -19.74
CA ILE A 15 14.11 -0.03 -19.50
C ILE A 15 14.10 -0.93 -18.25
N ASP A 16 13.46 -0.50 -17.17
CA ASP A 16 13.43 -1.26 -15.93
C ASP A 16 12.71 -2.61 -16.12
N LEU A 17 11.59 -2.61 -16.85
CA LEU A 17 10.91 -3.85 -17.21
C LEU A 17 11.76 -4.75 -18.11
N ALA A 18 12.42 -4.16 -19.11
CA ALA A 18 13.26 -4.92 -20.04
C ALA A 18 14.44 -5.59 -19.32
N VAL A 19 15.12 -4.86 -18.43
CA VAL A 19 16.23 -5.39 -17.63
C VAL A 19 15.72 -6.50 -16.70
N ALA A 20 14.58 -6.30 -16.03
CA ALA A 20 13.99 -7.33 -15.16
C ALA A 20 13.71 -8.65 -15.90
N VAL A 21 13.15 -8.57 -17.11
CA VAL A 21 12.84 -9.77 -17.92
C VAL A 21 14.13 -10.46 -18.41
N VAL A 22 15.10 -9.71 -18.91
CA VAL A 22 16.38 -10.27 -19.39
C VAL A 22 17.15 -10.93 -18.25
N MET A 23 17.23 -10.29 -17.08
CA MET A 23 17.91 -10.87 -15.92
C MET A 23 17.17 -12.10 -15.38
N GLY A 24 15.83 -12.06 -15.33
CA GLY A 24 15.01 -13.20 -14.89
C GLY A 24 15.17 -14.43 -15.77
N THR A 25 15.17 -14.24 -17.10
CA THR A 25 15.36 -15.34 -18.06
C THR A 25 16.78 -15.91 -18.03
N ALA A 26 17.81 -15.06 -17.97
CA ALA A 26 19.19 -15.49 -17.85
C ALA A 26 19.44 -16.31 -16.56
N PHE A 27 18.92 -15.84 -15.42
CA PHE A 27 19.04 -16.55 -14.16
C PHE A 27 18.33 -17.91 -14.19
N THR A 28 17.10 -17.94 -14.72
CA THR A 28 16.33 -19.18 -14.89
C THR A 28 17.08 -20.19 -15.77
N ALA A 29 17.76 -19.73 -16.83
CA ALA A 29 18.57 -20.57 -17.70
C ALA A 29 19.77 -21.18 -16.96
N VAL A 30 20.46 -20.41 -16.12
CA VAL A 30 21.58 -20.91 -15.28
C VAL A 30 21.09 -22.00 -14.33
N VAL A 31 20.01 -21.74 -13.58
CA VAL A 31 19.47 -22.73 -12.64
C VAL A 31 19.00 -23.98 -13.39
N THR A 32 18.31 -23.81 -14.52
CA THR A 32 17.87 -24.94 -15.35
C THR A 32 19.05 -25.76 -15.88
N SER A 33 20.14 -25.11 -16.29
CA SER A 33 21.35 -25.80 -16.76
C SER A 33 21.99 -26.63 -15.64
N VAL A 34 22.03 -26.09 -14.42
CA VAL A 34 22.51 -26.83 -13.24
C VAL A 34 21.57 -28.01 -12.96
N THR A 35 20.27 -27.80 -12.83
CA THR A 35 19.32 -28.90 -12.58
C THR A 35 19.43 -30.01 -13.64
N LYS A 36 19.49 -29.64 -14.92
CA LYS A 36 19.67 -30.61 -16.01
C LYS A 36 21.02 -31.34 -15.96
N GLY A 37 22.08 -30.65 -15.53
CA GLY A 37 23.44 -31.22 -15.48
C GLY A 37 23.71 -32.12 -14.28
N ILE A 38 23.11 -31.85 -13.12
CA ILE A 38 23.36 -32.61 -11.88
C ILE A 38 22.15 -33.40 -11.39
N ILE A 39 20.94 -32.85 -11.44
CA ILE A 39 19.75 -33.50 -10.88
C ILE A 39 19.17 -34.53 -11.85
N ASN A 40 19.04 -34.20 -13.15
CA ASN A 40 18.47 -35.15 -14.11
C ASN A 40 19.26 -36.48 -14.19
N PRO A 41 20.61 -36.50 -14.20
CA PRO A 41 21.35 -37.75 -14.16
C PRO A 41 21.12 -38.54 -12.87
N LEU A 42 21.02 -37.88 -11.72
CA LEU A 42 20.71 -38.54 -10.45
C LEU A 42 19.32 -39.18 -10.47
N LEU A 43 18.32 -38.49 -11.02
CA LEU A 43 16.97 -39.04 -11.20
C LEU A 43 16.93 -40.18 -12.22
N ALA A 44 17.72 -40.09 -13.28
CA ALA A 44 17.87 -41.13 -14.30
C ALA A 44 18.62 -42.38 -13.81
N VAL A 45 19.19 -42.36 -12.61
CA VAL A 45 19.69 -43.58 -11.94
C VAL A 45 18.55 -44.31 -11.22
N PHE A 46 17.55 -43.59 -10.72
CA PHE A 46 16.36 -44.17 -10.08
C PHE A 46 15.24 -44.50 -11.07
N GLY A 47 15.23 -43.88 -12.25
CA GLY A 47 14.34 -44.19 -13.37
C GLY A 47 15.08 -44.89 -14.50
N THR A 48 14.40 -45.74 -15.28
CA THR A 48 15.00 -46.26 -16.51
C THR A 48 15.03 -45.16 -17.57
N SER A 49 16.24 -44.75 -17.97
CA SER A 49 16.55 -43.95 -19.17
C SER A 49 16.06 -42.49 -19.19
N GLY A 50 16.84 -41.56 -18.63
CA GLY A 50 16.83 -40.11 -18.96
C GLY A 50 15.61 -39.29 -18.55
N GLU A 51 14.47 -39.95 -18.36
CA GLU A 51 13.24 -39.49 -17.76
C GLU A 51 12.75 -40.64 -16.88
N LEU A 52 11.95 -40.35 -15.85
CA LEU A 52 11.34 -41.45 -15.10
C LEU A 52 10.49 -42.21 -16.11
N GLY A 53 10.92 -43.41 -16.54
CA GLY A 53 10.27 -44.27 -17.56
C GLY A 53 8.86 -44.75 -17.20
N LEU A 54 8.15 -43.96 -16.41
CA LEU A 54 6.75 -43.98 -16.09
C LEU A 54 6.01 -43.41 -17.31
N GLY A 55 5.65 -44.28 -18.24
CA GLY A 55 4.77 -43.92 -19.33
C GLY A 55 3.75 -45.00 -19.57
N PHE A 56 2.52 -44.62 -19.90
CA PHE A 56 1.44 -45.55 -20.17
C PHE A 56 0.88 -45.33 -21.57
N HIS A 57 0.50 -46.41 -22.24
CA HIS A 57 -0.19 -46.34 -23.52
C HIS A 57 -1.69 -46.23 -23.26
N LEU A 58 -2.36 -45.20 -23.78
CA LEU A 58 -3.83 -45.11 -23.65
C LEU A 58 -4.53 -46.11 -24.58
N VAL A 59 -3.85 -46.57 -25.65
CA VAL A 59 -4.32 -47.65 -26.53
C VAL A 59 -3.19 -48.67 -26.71
N PRO A 60 -3.36 -49.96 -26.35
CA PRO A 60 -2.30 -50.98 -26.35
C PRO A 60 -1.64 -51.34 -27.70
N SER A 61 -1.87 -50.58 -28.76
CA SER A 61 -1.35 -50.90 -30.11
C SER A 61 -1.07 -49.66 -30.98
N LYS A 62 -1.17 -48.46 -30.40
CA LYS A 62 -0.82 -47.21 -31.10
C LYS A 62 0.37 -46.56 -30.40
N PRO A 63 1.57 -46.56 -31.01
CA PRO A 63 2.74 -45.89 -30.43
C PRO A 63 2.53 -44.38 -30.29
N ALA A 64 1.63 -43.80 -31.10
CA ALA A 64 1.25 -42.39 -31.01
C ALA A 64 0.41 -42.01 -29.77
N THR A 65 0.07 -42.96 -28.91
CA THR A 65 -0.74 -42.71 -27.70
C THR A 65 0.01 -43.04 -26.42
N PHE A 66 1.34 -43.01 -26.47
CA PHE A 66 2.20 -43.10 -25.30
C PHE A 66 2.21 -41.76 -24.55
N VAL A 67 1.86 -41.78 -23.27
CA VAL A 67 1.96 -40.62 -22.39
C VAL A 67 3.15 -40.80 -21.46
N GLU A 68 4.11 -39.89 -21.59
CA GLU A 68 5.31 -39.82 -20.77
C GLU A 68 5.03 -38.99 -19.52
N VAL A 69 5.09 -39.63 -18.34
CA VAL A 69 4.94 -38.96 -17.03
C VAL A 69 6.30 -38.49 -16.51
N GLY A 70 7.39 -39.08 -16.99
CA GLY A 70 8.77 -38.71 -16.62
C GLY A 70 9.14 -37.24 -16.84
N PRO A 71 8.86 -36.63 -18.01
CA PRO A 71 9.16 -35.22 -18.24
C PRO A 71 8.38 -34.30 -17.29
N ILE A 72 7.16 -34.67 -16.90
CA ILE A 72 6.30 -33.88 -16.00
C ILE A 72 6.93 -33.80 -14.61
N ILE A 73 7.37 -34.93 -14.06
CA ILE A 73 8.01 -34.98 -12.74
C ILE A 73 9.35 -34.23 -12.77
N THR A 74 10.12 -34.39 -13.86
CA THR A 74 11.37 -33.66 -14.07
C THR A 74 11.14 -32.14 -14.14
N ALA A 75 10.08 -31.70 -14.82
CA ALA A 75 9.71 -30.29 -14.90
C ALA A 75 9.26 -29.72 -13.54
N LEU A 76 8.49 -30.49 -12.77
CA LEU A 76 8.09 -30.15 -11.39
C LEU A 76 9.30 -29.97 -10.46
N LEU A 77 10.28 -30.88 -10.55
CA LEU A 77 11.51 -30.79 -9.78
C LEU A 77 12.36 -29.58 -10.20
N ASN A 78 12.45 -29.30 -11.50
CA ASN A 78 13.16 -28.10 -11.97
C ASN A 78 12.49 -26.82 -11.49
N PHE A 79 11.15 -26.75 -11.53
CA PHE A 79 10.40 -25.64 -10.97
C PHE A 79 10.65 -25.47 -9.47
N ALA A 80 10.60 -26.56 -8.70
CA ALA A 80 10.87 -26.54 -7.27
C ALA A 80 12.31 -26.07 -6.96
N MET A 81 13.30 -26.45 -7.77
CA MET A 81 14.68 -25.99 -7.63
C MET A 81 14.82 -24.50 -7.90
N ILE A 82 14.23 -23.99 -8.99
CA ILE A 82 14.24 -22.54 -9.29
C ILE A 82 13.60 -21.75 -8.15
N ALA A 83 12.44 -22.20 -7.66
CA ALA A 83 11.76 -21.58 -6.52
C ALA A 83 12.62 -21.62 -5.24
N ALA A 84 13.27 -22.75 -4.94
CA ALA A 84 14.14 -22.90 -3.78
C ALA A 84 15.35 -21.95 -3.83
N VAL A 85 16.01 -21.84 -4.99
CA VAL A 85 17.15 -20.93 -5.16
C VAL A 85 16.69 -19.48 -5.04
N LEU A 86 15.58 -19.08 -5.68
CA LEU A 86 15.03 -17.73 -5.55
C LEU A 86 14.66 -17.40 -4.10
N TYR A 87 14.06 -18.35 -3.39
CA TYR A 87 13.74 -18.20 -1.98
C TYR A 87 15.00 -17.98 -1.14
N PHE A 88 16.04 -18.81 -1.31
CA PHE A 88 17.24 -18.75 -0.48
C PHE A 88 18.12 -17.53 -0.81
N VAL A 89 18.23 -17.15 -2.08
CA VAL A 89 19.13 -16.08 -2.55
C VAL A 89 18.47 -14.70 -2.51
N LEU A 90 17.16 -14.59 -2.74
CA LEU A 90 16.47 -13.29 -2.76
C LEU A 90 15.59 -13.10 -1.53
N LEU A 91 14.72 -14.06 -1.23
CA LEU A 91 13.69 -13.85 -0.21
C LEU A 91 14.24 -13.96 1.21
N LEU A 92 15.11 -14.93 1.49
CA LEU A 92 15.71 -15.15 2.81
C LEU A 92 16.59 -13.98 3.26
N PRO A 93 17.56 -13.47 2.47
CA PRO A 93 18.31 -12.29 2.87
C PRO A 93 17.39 -11.08 3.03
N MET A 94 16.46 -10.86 2.10
CA MET A 94 15.52 -9.73 2.20
C MET A 94 14.68 -9.80 3.50
N LYS A 95 14.15 -10.98 3.85
CA LYS A 95 13.42 -11.22 5.10
C LYS A 95 14.32 -11.00 6.33
N THR A 96 15.56 -11.50 6.31
CA THR A 96 16.49 -11.32 7.44
C THR A 96 16.97 -9.88 7.60
N LEU A 97 17.15 -9.14 6.50
CA LEU A 97 17.51 -7.73 6.52
C LEU A 97 16.35 -6.89 7.05
N THR A 98 15.12 -7.09 6.57
CA THR A 98 13.94 -6.39 7.10
C THR A 98 13.69 -6.69 8.58
N ASN A 99 13.99 -7.91 9.04
CA ASN A 99 13.84 -8.29 10.44
C ASN A 99 14.96 -7.76 11.34
N ARG A 100 16.16 -7.48 10.82
CA ARG A 100 17.31 -6.93 11.58
C ARG A 100 17.44 -5.41 11.48
N PHE A 101 17.05 -4.85 10.35
CA PHE A 101 17.05 -3.43 10.04
C PHE A 101 15.61 -3.12 9.62
N GLY A 102 14.76 -2.75 10.60
CA GLY A 102 13.34 -2.49 10.39
C GLY A 102 13.00 -1.43 9.34
N THR A 103 13.99 -0.80 8.70
CA THR A 103 13.82 0.28 7.73
C THR A 103 15.07 0.43 6.86
N THR A 104 15.28 -0.38 5.82
CA THR A 104 16.25 0.03 4.76
C THR A 104 15.93 -0.55 3.39
N LYS A 105 14.70 -0.35 2.94
CA LYS A 105 14.54 0.20 1.59
C LYS A 105 13.36 1.14 1.67
N ALA A 106 13.67 2.41 1.84
CA ALA A 106 12.78 3.48 1.44
C ALA A 106 12.31 3.16 0.00
N ALA A 107 11.12 2.57 -0.12
CA ALA A 107 10.22 3.14 -1.08
C ALA A 107 10.15 4.61 -0.68
N GLU A 108 10.44 5.52 -1.61
CA GLU A 108 10.17 6.94 -1.40
C GLU A 108 8.84 7.05 -0.66
N PRO A 109 8.74 7.91 0.39
CA PRO A 109 7.54 8.00 1.21
C PRO A 109 6.37 8.05 0.25
N THR A 110 5.51 7.04 0.36
CA THR A 110 4.46 6.84 -0.61
C THR A 110 3.65 8.13 -0.65
N GLN A 111 3.10 8.49 -1.81
CA GLN A 111 2.29 9.72 -1.90
C GLN A 111 1.22 9.76 -0.79
N THR A 112 0.72 8.59 -0.39
CA THR A 112 -0.17 8.40 0.76
C THR A 112 0.46 8.80 2.10
N GLU A 113 1.70 8.39 2.40
CA GLU A 113 2.41 8.78 3.63
C GLU A 113 2.64 10.30 3.67
N LEU A 114 3.07 10.90 2.56
CA LEU A 114 3.22 12.37 2.47
C LEU A 114 1.87 13.10 2.66
N LEU A 115 0.78 12.56 2.09
CA LEU A 115 -0.55 13.13 2.27
C LEU A 115 -1.05 12.99 3.72
N ILE A 116 -0.69 11.90 4.41
CA ILE A 116 -0.98 11.71 5.84
C ILE A 116 -0.19 12.73 6.67
N GLU A 117 1.10 12.90 6.39
CA GLU A 117 1.94 13.91 7.05
C GLU A 117 1.39 15.32 6.83
N ILE A 118 1.02 15.68 5.60
CA ILE A 118 0.41 16.98 5.28
C ILE A 118 -0.92 17.16 6.03
N ARG A 119 -1.79 16.15 6.04
CA ARG A 119 -3.06 16.17 6.80
C ARG A 119 -2.81 16.43 8.29
N ASP A 120 -1.83 15.74 8.87
CA ASP A 120 -1.53 15.85 10.29
C ASP A 120 -0.92 17.21 10.65
N LEU A 121 -0.11 17.79 9.76
CA LEU A 121 0.41 19.15 9.91
C LEU A 121 -0.72 20.20 9.81
N LEU A 122 -1.67 20.03 8.88
CA LEU A 122 -2.83 20.92 8.75
C LEU A 122 -3.77 20.81 9.96
N ALA A 123 -4.02 19.60 10.47
CA ALA A 123 -4.83 19.39 11.66
C ALA A 123 -4.20 20.03 12.92
N LYS A 124 -2.87 19.96 13.05
CA LYS A 124 -2.12 20.65 14.11
C LYS A 124 -2.19 22.18 13.97
N GLN A 125 -2.16 22.71 12.74
CA GLN A 125 -2.36 24.15 12.52
C GLN A 125 -3.78 24.61 12.86
N ALA A 126 -4.81 23.86 12.46
CA ALA A 126 -6.20 24.20 12.74
C ALA A 126 -6.50 24.24 14.25
N THR A 127 -6.01 23.25 15.00
CA THR A 127 -6.14 23.19 16.47
C THR A 127 -5.31 24.28 17.17
N GLY A 128 -4.14 24.60 16.63
CA GLY A 128 -3.33 25.74 17.11
C GLY A 128 -4.06 27.07 16.94
N GLN A 129 -4.71 27.30 15.80
CA GLN A 129 -5.49 28.51 15.52
C GLN A 129 -6.69 28.69 16.46
N GLU A 130 -7.40 27.60 16.77
CA GLU A 130 -8.52 27.60 17.72
C GLU A 130 -8.05 27.97 19.14
N SER A 131 -6.90 27.43 19.57
CA SER A 131 -6.31 27.77 20.89
C SER A 131 -5.87 29.24 21.00
N THR A 132 -5.30 29.81 19.92
CA THR A 132 -4.96 31.23 19.88
C THR A 132 -6.19 32.12 19.85
N ALA A 133 -7.26 31.71 19.15
CA ALA A 133 -8.52 32.45 19.07
C ALA A 133 -9.26 32.48 20.41
N THR A 134 -9.25 31.39 21.17
CA THR A 134 -9.82 31.34 22.52
C THR A 134 -8.98 32.14 23.51
N ALA A 135 -7.65 32.07 23.44
CA ALA A 135 -6.76 32.82 24.33
C ALA A 135 -6.84 34.35 24.15
N VAL A 136 -7.02 34.83 22.92
CA VAL A 136 -7.26 36.27 22.69
C VAL A 136 -8.65 36.71 23.13
N ALA A 137 -9.67 35.87 22.99
CA ALA A 137 -11.02 36.16 23.47
C ALA A 137 -11.11 36.24 25.01
N GLU A 138 -10.39 35.37 25.73
CA GLU A 138 -10.33 35.39 27.19
C GLU A 138 -9.52 36.59 27.73
N ALA A 139 -8.45 36.98 27.03
CA ALA A 139 -7.67 38.18 27.38
C ALA A 139 -8.51 39.46 27.21
N GLU A 140 -9.28 39.59 26.12
CA GLU A 140 -10.19 40.72 25.90
C GLU A 140 -11.37 40.74 26.90
N ALA A 141 -11.86 39.57 27.32
CA ALA A 141 -12.90 39.47 28.34
C ALA A 141 -12.42 39.94 29.72
N SER A 142 -11.18 39.63 30.12
CA SER A 142 -10.57 40.14 31.36
C SER A 142 -10.28 41.64 31.33
N ALA A 143 -9.90 42.20 30.17
CA ALA A 143 -9.68 43.63 30.02
C ALA A 143 -10.99 44.44 30.10
N ASN A 144 -12.12 43.84 29.70
CA ASN A 144 -13.44 44.48 29.72
C ASN A 144 -14.15 44.37 31.08
N SER A 145 -13.77 43.42 31.95
CA SER A 145 -14.29 43.34 33.32
C SER A 145 -13.73 44.44 34.23
N ASP A 146 -12.47 44.83 34.03
CA ASP A 146 -11.81 45.85 34.86
C ASP A 146 -12.30 47.28 34.57
N ALA A 147 -12.84 47.54 33.37
CA ALA A 147 -13.42 48.83 33.01
C ALA A 147 -14.84 49.08 33.58
N ARG A 148 -15.54 48.03 34.03
CA ARG A 148 -16.93 48.13 34.53
C ARG A 148 -17.04 48.25 36.06
N GLY A 149 -15.94 48.16 36.80
CA GLY A 149 -15.92 48.21 38.26
C GLY A 149 -15.95 49.61 38.90
N ALA A 150 -15.96 50.70 38.11
CA ALA A 150 -15.78 52.06 38.62
C ALA A 150 -17.03 52.96 38.60
N GLY A 151 -18.24 52.43 38.36
CA GLY A 151 -19.43 53.26 38.19
C GLY A 151 -20.74 52.62 38.61
N SER A 152 -20.94 52.38 39.91
CA SER A 152 -22.27 52.15 40.48
C SER A 152 -22.49 53.07 41.68
N ILE A 153 -22.91 54.30 41.40
CA ILE A 153 -23.59 55.16 42.38
C ILE A 153 -25.09 55.14 42.03
N ASP A 154 -25.84 54.72 43.03
CA ASP A 154 -27.28 54.78 43.24
C ASP A 154 -27.92 56.12 42.82
N THR A 155 -29.00 56.07 42.05
CA THR A 155 -30.23 56.84 42.31
C THR A 155 -31.39 56.23 41.52
N GLY A 156 -32.46 55.87 42.23
CA GLY A 156 -33.71 55.41 41.64
C GLY A 156 -34.61 56.52 41.07
N SER A 157 -35.87 56.11 40.87
CA SER A 157 -37.07 56.90 40.55
C SER A 157 -37.46 57.03 39.07
N ASP A 158 -38.69 56.56 38.84
CA ASP A 158 -39.70 57.08 37.92
C ASP A 158 -39.76 56.54 36.47
N ALA A 159 -40.79 55.70 36.33
CA ALA A 159 -41.94 55.94 35.48
C ALA A 159 -41.88 55.53 33.99
N SER A 160 -42.88 54.70 33.68
CA SER A 160 -43.82 54.88 32.57
C SER A 160 -43.38 54.47 31.16
N ALA A 161 -44.09 53.43 30.71
CA ALA A 161 -44.59 53.21 29.34
C ALA A 161 -43.55 52.96 28.24
N ASN A 162 -43.64 51.82 27.58
CA ASN A 162 -44.53 51.66 26.42
C ASN A 162 -44.44 50.21 25.89
N ALA A 163 -45.53 49.76 25.29
CA ALA A 163 -45.69 48.50 24.60
C ALA A 163 -44.65 48.29 23.49
N ASP A 164 -44.34 47.04 23.14
CA ASP A 164 -44.83 46.48 21.88
C ASP A 164 -44.55 44.97 21.78
N SER A 165 -45.49 44.34 21.13
CA SER A 165 -45.70 42.96 20.76
C SER A 165 -44.57 42.31 19.92
N GLY A 166 -44.47 40.98 20.02
CA GLY A 166 -43.62 40.20 19.13
C GLY A 166 -43.39 38.75 19.55
N ARG A 167 -44.45 38.05 19.97
CA ARG A 167 -44.42 36.60 20.25
C ARG A 167 -45.02 35.88 19.04
N ALA A 168 -44.18 35.19 18.28
CA ALA A 168 -44.53 34.13 17.33
C ALA A 168 -43.26 33.29 17.12
N ASP A 169 -43.18 32.13 17.77
CA ASP A 169 -43.57 30.83 17.18
C ASP A 169 -42.62 30.37 16.08
N SER A 170 -41.78 29.38 16.41
CA SER A 170 -41.55 28.17 15.59
C SER A 170 -40.51 27.28 16.25
N ARG A 171 -40.99 26.45 17.17
CA ARG A 171 -40.32 25.28 17.71
C ARG A 171 -40.79 24.09 16.87
N ALA A 172 -39.97 23.55 15.96
CA ALA A 172 -40.13 22.19 15.43
C ALA A 172 -39.04 21.82 14.42
N ALA A 173 -38.63 20.54 14.50
CA ALA A 173 -37.99 19.71 13.48
C ALA A 173 -36.47 19.81 13.31
N ASP A 174 -35.76 19.22 14.28
CA ASP A 174 -34.43 18.63 14.06
C ASP A 174 -34.60 17.11 13.90
N GLU A 175 -34.80 16.65 12.66
CA GLU A 175 -34.64 15.24 12.25
C GLU A 175 -34.33 15.18 10.76
N ILE A 176 -33.09 14.83 10.38
CA ILE A 176 -32.80 14.20 9.08
C ILE A 176 -31.83 13.02 9.29
N PRO A 177 -32.13 11.82 8.74
CA PRO A 177 -31.40 10.60 9.02
C PRO A 177 -30.18 10.38 8.11
N VAL A 178 -29.20 9.69 8.70
CA VAL A 178 -28.03 9.06 8.07
C VAL A 178 -28.48 8.11 6.96
N ARG A 179 -28.10 8.40 5.71
CA ARG A 179 -28.16 7.43 4.60
C ARG A 179 -26.84 6.67 4.48
N SER A 180 -26.89 5.38 4.81
CA SER A 180 -25.94 4.40 4.30
C SER A 180 -26.03 4.34 2.78
N ARG A 181 -24.89 4.40 2.08
CA ARG A 181 -24.77 3.90 0.72
C ARG A 181 -23.91 2.64 0.73
N SER A 182 -24.48 1.64 0.07
CA SER A 182 -23.91 0.39 -0.45
C SER A 182 -22.52 0.54 -1.04
#